data_AF-A0A3B3DDU0-F1
#
_entry.id   AF-A0A3B3DDU0-F1
#
_cell.length_a   1.000
_cell.length_b   1.000
_cell.length_c   1.000
_cell.angle_alpha   90.00
_cell.angle_beta   90.00
_cell.angle_gamma   90.00
#
_symmetry.space_group_name_H-M   'P 1'
#
loop_
_entity.id
_entity.type
_entity.pdbx_description
1 polymer ?
#
loop_
_entity_poly.entity_id
_entity_poly.type
_entity_poly.pdbx_seq_one_letter_code
_entity_poly.pdbx_strand_id
1 'polypeptide(L)'
;MWRPPSRGAALLRRALRRGSVPSRSKGGSERAWATPSGFDTGVVTFNSLSKKKEPLILARERVATWYSCGPTVYDHAHLGHACSYVRFDILQRILSRCFGVVVVHAMVITDVDDKIIQRSWQENVSPAVISRMYEEEFKKDMLSLKVIPPVVYLRVTENVHRIVAFIEGIIRNGNAYATREGDVYFDVQSIGDRYGWFTGATGSHGDSGKRDPRDFALWKKAKPREPYWESPWGRGRPGWHIECSTIARLACSINVYPVRPGFYPSASEFDIPDLKR
;
A
#
# COMPACT_ATOMS: atom_id res chain seq x y z
N MET A 1 -53.01 24.59 29.93
CA MET A 1 -52.43 25.46 28.89
C MET A 1 -50.92 25.34 28.97
N TRP A 2 -50.31 24.48 28.14
CA TRP A 2 -48.91 24.56 27.69
C TRP A 2 -48.71 23.50 26.59
N ARG A 3 -48.30 23.94 25.40
CA ARG A 3 -48.03 23.13 24.20
C ARG A 3 -46.53 23.22 23.86
N PRO A 4 -45.91 22.18 23.29
CA PRO A 4 -44.49 22.20 22.94
C PRO A 4 -44.24 22.96 21.62
N PRO A 5 -43.08 23.61 21.43
CA PRO A 5 -42.74 24.21 20.15
C PRO A 5 -42.11 23.17 19.22
N SER A 6 -42.92 22.70 18.26
CA SER A 6 -42.46 22.14 16.99
C SER A 6 -42.16 23.30 16.03
N ARG A 7 -40.91 23.44 15.55
CA ARG A 7 -40.50 23.97 14.22
C ARG A 7 -39.00 24.33 14.24
N GLY A 8 -38.15 23.38 13.88
CA GLY A 8 -36.71 23.60 13.70
C GLY A 8 -36.06 22.67 12.66
N ALA A 9 -36.84 21.98 11.83
CA ALA A 9 -36.33 20.95 10.90
C ALA A 9 -36.51 21.29 9.40
N ALA A 10 -36.83 22.54 9.05
CA ALA A 10 -37.18 22.90 7.66
C ALA A 10 -36.23 23.90 6.96
N LEU A 11 -35.12 24.32 7.58
CA LEU A 11 -34.23 25.35 7.01
C LEU A 11 -32.85 24.88 6.55
N LEU A 12 -32.56 23.58 6.57
CA LEU A 12 -31.28 23.01 6.10
C LEU A 12 -31.38 22.19 4.80
N ARG A 13 -32.50 22.26 4.08
CA ARG A 13 -32.70 21.54 2.79
C ARG A 13 -32.74 22.43 1.54
N ARG A 14 -32.39 23.71 1.62
CA ARG A 14 -32.52 24.65 0.48
C ARG A 14 -31.23 25.33 0.00
N ALA A 15 -30.05 24.84 0.41
CA ALA A 15 -28.76 25.39 -0.02
C ALA A 15 -27.94 24.48 -0.96
N LEU A 16 -28.53 23.42 -1.52
CA LEU A 16 -27.83 22.46 -2.41
C LEU A 16 -28.35 22.42 -3.86
N ARG A 17 -28.78 23.55 -4.41
CA ARG A 17 -29.10 23.65 -5.83
C ARG A 17 -28.61 24.96 -6.42
N ARG A 18 -27.43 24.95 -7.04
CA ARG A 18 -27.05 25.70 -8.26
C ARG A 18 -25.56 25.47 -8.58
N GLY A 19 -25.28 25.05 -9.81
CA GLY A 19 -23.93 24.97 -10.35
C GLY A 19 -23.64 23.70 -11.16
N SER A 20 -24.40 23.44 -12.24
CA SER A 20 -24.04 22.44 -13.24
C SER A 20 -23.07 23.04 -14.25
N VAL A 21 -21.82 22.60 -14.23
CA VAL A 21 -20.81 22.86 -15.28
C VAL A 21 -20.82 21.68 -16.26
N PRO A 22 -20.88 21.88 -17.58
CA PRO A 22 -20.89 20.76 -18.52
C PRO A 22 -19.47 20.19 -18.65
N SER A 23 -19.27 18.95 -18.20
CA SER A 23 -18.03 18.21 -18.45
C SER A 23 -18.09 17.54 -19.83
N ARG A 24 -17.14 17.90 -20.70
CA ARG A 24 -16.82 17.19 -21.95
C ARG A 24 -16.61 15.70 -21.67
N SER A 25 -17.47 14.86 -22.25
CA SER A 25 -17.27 13.41 -22.30
C SER A 25 -16.18 13.06 -23.32
N LYS A 26 -15.03 12.59 -22.84
CA LYS A 26 -14.16 11.70 -23.63
C LYS A 26 -14.37 10.29 -23.10
N GLY A 27 -14.87 9.42 -23.97
CA GLY A 27 -15.15 8.02 -23.68
C GLY A 27 -13.89 7.28 -23.28
N GLY A 28 -13.73 7.07 -21.97
CA GLY A 28 -13.06 5.90 -21.42
C GLY A 28 -14.15 5.00 -20.86
N SER A 29 -14.09 3.70 -21.14
CA SER A 29 -14.99 2.70 -20.56
C SER A 29 -14.93 2.78 -19.03
N GLU A 30 -15.90 3.47 -18.42
CA GLU A 30 -16.06 3.59 -16.98
C GLU A 30 -16.39 2.20 -16.43
N ARG A 31 -15.39 1.42 -16.02
CA ARG A 31 -15.65 0.20 -15.25
C ARG A 31 -16.25 0.65 -13.92
N ALA A 32 -17.57 0.58 -13.83
CA ALA A 32 -18.30 0.89 -12.63
C ALA A 32 -17.78 0.01 -11.48
N TRP A 33 -17.43 0.64 -10.36
CA TRP A 33 -17.17 -0.09 -9.13
C TRP A 33 -18.42 -0.93 -8.80
N ALA A 34 -18.22 -2.23 -8.59
CA ALA A 34 -19.25 -3.15 -8.17
C ALA A 34 -19.05 -3.44 -6.68
N THR A 35 -20.13 -3.34 -5.90
CA THR A 35 -20.10 -3.71 -4.49
C THR A 35 -19.66 -5.17 -4.37
N PRO A 36 -18.56 -5.46 -3.66
CA PRO A 36 -18.10 -6.82 -3.48
C PRO A 36 -19.06 -7.60 -2.56
N SER A 37 -19.11 -8.93 -2.71
CA SER A 37 -19.80 -9.79 -1.76
C SER A 37 -19.05 -9.84 -0.43
N GLY A 38 -19.77 -9.85 0.69
CA GLY A 38 -19.18 -9.98 2.02
C GLY A 38 -20.07 -9.45 3.12
N PHE A 39 -19.46 -9.01 4.21
CA PHE A 39 -20.13 -8.55 5.41
C PHE A 39 -20.13 -7.02 5.46
N ASP A 40 -21.31 -6.42 5.39
CA ASP A 40 -21.48 -4.97 5.52
C ASP A 40 -21.25 -4.53 6.97
N THR A 41 -20.34 -3.56 7.17
CA THR A 41 -20.06 -3.03 8.51
C THR A 41 -21.00 -1.88 8.91
N GLY A 42 -21.82 -1.37 7.99
CA GLY A 42 -22.58 -0.13 8.16
C GLY A 42 -21.71 1.14 8.07
N VAL A 43 -20.41 1.01 7.81
CA VAL A 43 -19.48 2.12 7.64
C VAL A 43 -19.41 2.50 6.16
N VAL A 44 -19.41 3.79 5.86
CA VAL A 44 -19.22 4.31 4.51
C VAL A 44 -17.86 4.99 4.42
N THR A 45 -17.05 4.60 3.43
CA THR A 45 -15.70 5.13 3.18
C THR A 45 -15.62 5.82 1.84
N PHE A 46 -14.69 6.76 1.67
CA PHE A 46 -14.44 7.37 0.37
C PHE A 46 -13.52 6.45 -0.45
N ASN A 47 -14.01 5.94 -1.57
CA ASN A 47 -13.23 5.11 -2.47
C ASN A 47 -12.55 5.97 -3.54
N SER A 48 -11.23 6.03 -3.49
CA SER A 48 -10.40 6.77 -4.45
C SER A 48 -10.49 6.24 -5.89
N LEU A 49 -10.93 4.99 -6.09
CA LEU A 49 -11.14 4.38 -7.41
C LEU A 49 -12.38 4.96 -8.10
N SER A 50 -13.51 5.03 -7.40
CA SER A 50 -14.79 5.52 -7.93
C SER A 50 -15.06 6.99 -7.65
N LYS A 51 -14.23 7.61 -6.79
CA LYS A 51 -14.40 8.97 -6.24
C LYS A 51 -15.74 9.18 -5.53
N LYS A 52 -16.32 8.09 -4.99
CA LYS A 52 -17.62 8.10 -4.31
C LYS A 52 -17.50 7.56 -2.89
N LYS A 53 -18.51 7.86 -2.08
CA LYS A 53 -18.71 7.27 -0.77
C LYS A 53 -19.41 5.93 -0.95
N GLU A 54 -18.78 4.85 -0.50
CA GLU A 54 -19.20 3.47 -0.71
C GLU A 54 -19.14 2.67 0.59
N PRO A 55 -20.01 1.66 0.76
CA PRO A 55 -20.03 0.83 1.95
C PRO A 55 -18.71 0.05 2.07
N LEU A 56 -18.19 -0.04 3.30
CA LEU A 56 -17.08 -0.89 3.64
C LEU A 56 -17.59 -2.32 3.82
N ILE A 57 -17.39 -3.15 2.81
CA ILE A 57 -17.74 -4.58 2.85
C ILE A 57 -16.48 -5.38 3.17
N LEU A 58 -16.53 -6.20 4.23
CA LEU A 58 -15.42 -7.05 4.64
C LEU A 58 -15.54 -8.43 4.01
N ALA A 59 -14.40 -9.01 3.61
CA ALA A 59 -14.35 -10.38 3.11
C ALA A 59 -14.67 -11.42 4.20
N ARG A 60 -14.44 -11.07 5.47
CA ARG A 60 -14.70 -11.90 6.66
C ARG A 60 -15.47 -11.09 7.69
N GLU A 61 -16.40 -11.74 8.38
CA GLU A 61 -17.23 -11.07 9.38
C GLU A 61 -16.34 -10.43 10.45
N ARG A 62 -16.51 -9.11 10.64
CA ARG A 62 -15.78 -8.30 11.64
C ARG A 62 -14.25 -8.34 11.53
N VAL A 63 -13.65 -8.80 10.43
CA VAL A 63 -12.19 -8.79 10.25
C VAL A 63 -11.83 -7.99 9.00
N ALA A 64 -11.09 -6.90 9.20
CA ALA A 64 -10.56 -6.06 8.13
C ALA A 64 -9.06 -6.32 7.96
N THR A 65 -8.65 -6.81 6.77
CA THR A 65 -7.24 -6.81 6.37
C THR A 65 -6.89 -5.45 5.78
N TRP A 66 -5.90 -4.78 6.35
CA TRP A 66 -5.50 -3.44 5.97
C TRP A 66 -4.00 -3.42 5.64
N TYR A 67 -3.66 -3.01 4.42
CA TYR A 67 -2.30 -2.65 4.04
C TYR A 67 -2.04 -1.12 4.06
N SER A 68 -0.91 -0.68 4.60
CA SER A 68 -0.41 0.69 4.39
C SER A 68 1.04 0.72 3.95
N CYS A 69 1.39 1.66 3.07
CA CYS A 69 2.79 2.01 2.83
C CYS A 69 3.39 2.59 4.12
N GLY A 70 4.56 2.10 4.53
CA GLY A 70 5.35 2.69 5.60
C GLY A 70 6.46 3.59 5.06
N PRO A 71 7.42 4.02 5.91
CA PRO A 71 8.48 4.94 5.52
C PRO A 71 9.57 4.27 4.69
N THR A 72 10.24 5.08 3.88
CA THR A 72 11.61 4.80 3.43
C THR A 72 12.57 5.24 4.54
N VAL A 73 13.30 4.30 5.14
CA VAL A 73 14.07 4.53 6.37
C VAL A 73 15.49 5.04 6.09
N TYR A 74 15.58 6.25 5.55
CA TYR A 74 16.86 6.93 5.24
C TYR A 74 17.09 8.22 6.05
N ASP A 75 16.08 8.67 6.79
CA ASP A 75 16.09 9.91 7.57
C ASP A 75 14.98 9.88 8.64
N HIS A 76 14.99 10.87 9.53
CA HIS A 76 14.00 11.07 10.59
C HIS A 76 12.57 11.26 10.05
N ALA A 77 11.58 10.79 10.79
CA ALA A 77 10.18 10.96 10.43
C ALA A 77 9.73 12.43 10.62
N HIS A 78 9.44 13.13 9.52
CA HIS A 78 8.87 14.48 9.60
C HIS A 78 7.36 14.48 9.90
N LEU A 79 6.81 15.64 10.28
CA LEU A 79 5.38 15.81 10.63
C LEU A 79 4.38 15.30 9.57
N GLY A 80 4.73 15.33 8.28
CA GLY A 80 3.88 14.78 7.22
C GLY A 80 3.65 13.26 7.35
N HIS A 81 4.68 12.52 7.78
CA HIS A 81 4.60 11.09 8.06
C HIS A 81 3.73 10.84 9.29
N ALA A 82 4.03 11.53 10.39
CA ALA A 82 3.25 11.46 11.63
C ALA A 82 1.76 11.72 11.39
N CYS A 83 1.41 12.75 10.61
CA CYS A 83 0.02 13.08 10.30
C CYS A 83 -0.72 11.94 9.59
N SER A 84 -0.03 11.23 8.69
CA SER A 84 -0.61 10.11 7.94
C SER A 84 -0.88 8.91 8.85
N TYR A 85 0.10 8.52 9.67
CA TYR A 85 -0.04 7.37 10.57
C TYR A 85 -1.02 7.63 11.72
N VAL A 86 -1.09 8.86 12.23
CA VAL A 86 -2.11 9.26 13.22
C VAL A 86 -3.52 9.18 12.61
N ARG A 87 -3.70 9.57 11.35
CA ARG A 87 -5.01 9.38 10.67
C ARG A 87 -5.38 7.91 10.52
N PHE A 88 -4.44 7.05 10.19
CA PHE A 88 -4.68 5.60 10.13
C PHE A 88 -5.03 5.03 11.51
N ASP A 89 -4.35 5.46 12.57
CA ASP A 89 -4.66 5.07 13.95
C ASP A 89 -6.08 5.50 14.37
N ILE A 90 -6.48 6.73 14.05
CA ILE A 90 -7.84 7.21 14.34
C ILE A 90 -8.89 6.30 13.68
N LEU A 91 -8.69 5.97 12.40
CA LEU A 91 -9.58 5.07 11.66
C LEU A 91 -9.59 3.66 12.25
N GLN A 92 -8.43 3.10 12.58
CA GLN A 92 -8.31 1.79 13.25
C GLN A 92 -9.06 1.77 14.58
N ARG A 93 -8.96 2.83 15.38
CA ARG A 93 -9.67 2.98 16.65
C ARG A 93 -11.18 3.09 16.46
N ILE A 94 -11.64 3.83 15.45
CA ILE A 94 -13.07 3.94 15.12
C ILE A 94 -13.61 2.56 14.72
N LEU A 95 -12.96 1.87 13.78
CA LEU A 95 -13.39 0.55 13.31
C LEU A 95 -13.43 -0.47 14.46
N SER A 96 -12.39 -0.51 15.29
CA SER A 96 -12.31 -1.46 16.40
C SER A 96 -13.28 -1.14 17.54
N ARG A 97 -13.31 0.10 18.02
CA ARG A 97 -14.06 0.47 19.23
C ARG A 97 -15.54 0.77 18.97
N CYS A 98 -15.88 1.33 17.81
CA CYS A 98 -17.26 1.72 17.50
C CYS A 98 -18.00 0.66 16.68
N PHE A 99 -17.30 -0.09 15.83
CA PHE A 99 -17.92 -1.07 14.93
C PHE A 99 -17.53 -2.53 15.25
N GLY A 100 -16.68 -2.75 16.26
CA GLY A 100 -16.27 -4.10 16.67
C GLY A 100 -15.52 -4.86 15.57
N VAL A 101 -14.81 -4.14 14.71
CA VAL A 101 -14.01 -4.71 13.61
C VAL A 101 -12.58 -4.93 14.09
N VAL A 102 -12.12 -6.17 14.03
CA VAL A 102 -10.71 -6.53 14.23
C VAL A 102 -9.93 -6.10 12.99
N VAL A 103 -9.03 -5.14 13.16
CA VAL A 103 -8.17 -4.63 12.08
C VAL A 103 -6.84 -5.35 12.11
N VAL A 104 -6.55 -6.09 11.05
CA VAL A 104 -5.27 -6.78 10.83
C VAL A 104 -4.47 -5.93 9.87
N HIS A 105 -3.64 -5.06 10.46
CA HIS A 105 -2.86 -4.06 9.75
C HIS A 105 -1.45 -4.56 9.46
N ALA A 106 -1.06 -4.56 8.19
CA ALA A 106 0.31 -4.80 7.74
C ALA A 106 0.91 -3.52 7.16
N MET A 107 2.18 -3.24 7.51
CA MET A 107 2.92 -2.09 7.02
C MET A 107 4.24 -2.51 6.38
N VAL A 108 4.56 -1.95 5.23
CA VAL A 108 5.86 -2.15 4.57
C VAL A 108 6.86 -1.13 5.04
N ILE A 109 8.05 -1.58 5.44
CA ILE A 109 9.20 -0.72 5.66
C ILE A 109 10.11 -0.84 4.43
N THR A 110 10.28 0.26 3.70
CA THR A 110 11.22 0.31 2.56
C THR A 110 12.62 0.53 3.12
N ASP A 111 13.34 -0.56 3.34
CA ASP A 111 14.68 -0.61 3.93
C ASP A 111 15.81 -0.80 2.89
N VAL A 112 15.47 -0.72 1.61
CA VAL A 112 16.40 -0.61 0.47
C VAL A 112 15.81 0.37 -0.55
N ASP A 113 16.55 1.43 -0.86
CA ASP A 113 16.15 2.46 -1.84
C ASP A 113 17.39 3.27 -2.28
N ASP A 114 17.29 3.97 -3.41
CA ASP A 114 18.36 4.86 -3.90
C ASP A 114 18.77 5.89 -2.83
N LYS A 115 17.82 6.41 -2.06
CA LYS A 115 18.09 7.37 -0.96
C LYS A 115 18.86 6.76 0.20
N ILE A 116 18.54 5.51 0.57
CA ILE A 116 19.24 4.79 1.64
C ILE A 116 20.68 4.51 1.20
N ILE A 117 20.88 4.07 -0.03
CA ILE A 117 22.21 3.84 -0.60
C ILE A 117 23.02 5.14 -0.63
N GLN A 118 22.42 6.24 -1.08
CA GLN A 118 23.09 7.54 -1.10
C GLN A 118 23.49 8.02 0.30
N ARG A 119 22.58 7.92 1.28
CA ARG A 119 22.82 8.24 2.69
C ARG A 119 23.96 7.39 3.28
N SER A 120 23.98 6.09 2.95
CA SER A 120 25.02 5.16 3.38
C SER A 120 26.43 5.61 2.96
N TRP A 121 26.56 6.16 1.75
CA TRP A 121 27.84 6.69 1.25
C TRP A 121 28.23 8.00 1.90
N GLN A 122 27.25 8.87 2.19
CA GLN A 122 27.48 10.16 2.84
C GLN A 122 28.00 9.98 4.27
N GLU A 123 27.45 9.00 5.00
CA GLU A 123 27.78 8.76 6.41
C GLU A 123 28.84 7.68 6.61
N ASN A 124 29.28 7.02 5.52
CA ASN A 124 30.22 5.91 5.54
C ASN A 124 29.77 4.77 6.48
N VAL A 125 28.47 4.47 6.45
CA VAL A 125 27.81 3.42 7.24
C VAL A 125 27.08 2.49 6.29
N SER A 126 26.98 1.20 6.61
CA SER A 126 26.28 0.26 5.72
C SER A 126 24.78 0.61 5.57
N PRO A 127 24.17 0.40 4.39
CA PRO A 127 22.73 0.62 4.18
C PRO A 127 21.85 -0.08 5.22
N ALA A 128 22.22 -1.31 5.61
CA ALA A 128 21.47 -2.08 6.60
C ALA A 128 21.46 -1.40 7.98
N VAL A 129 22.57 -0.80 8.41
CA VAL A 129 22.65 -0.08 9.69
C VAL A 129 21.82 1.21 9.64
N ILE A 130 21.93 1.99 8.55
CA ILE A 130 21.10 3.19 8.32
C ILE A 130 19.62 2.83 8.40
N SER A 131 19.18 1.83 7.63
CA SER A 131 17.78 1.42 7.61
C SER A 131 17.26 0.99 8.98
N ARG A 132 18.04 0.19 9.72
CA ARG A 132 17.63 -0.31 11.05
C ARG A 132 17.54 0.81 12.08
N MET A 133 18.49 1.74 12.07
CA MET A 133 18.49 2.90 12.97
C MET A 133 17.23 3.75 12.78
N TYR A 134 16.94 4.16 11.53
CA TYR A 134 15.78 4.99 11.23
C TYR A 134 14.45 4.23 11.35
N GLU A 135 14.42 2.92 11.14
CA GLU A 135 13.26 2.09 11.42
C GLU A 135 12.89 2.10 12.93
N GLU A 136 13.88 1.90 13.81
CA GLU A 136 13.65 1.88 15.25
C GLU A 136 13.25 3.26 15.77
N GLU A 137 13.85 4.33 15.23
CA GLU A 137 13.44 5.68 15.54
C GLU A 137 12.00 5.97 15.09
N PHE A 138 11.64 5.59 13.87
CA PHE A 138 10.26 5.70 13.38
C PHE A 138 9.27 4.99 14.32
N LYS A 139 9.58 3.77 14.76
CA LYS A 139 8.72 3.04 15.71
C LYS A 139 8.60 3.77 17.04
N LYS A 140 9.71 4.28 17.57
CA LYS A 140 9.73 5.05 18.81
C LYS A 140 8.88 6.31 18.71
N ASP A 141 8.97 7.03 17.59
CA ASP A 141 8.16 8.22 17.32
C ASP A 141 6.67 7.87 17.27
N MET A 142 6.29 6.81 16.55
CA MET A 142 4.89 6.37 16.46
C MET A 142 4.34 5.97 17.83
N LEU A 143 5.13 5.26 18.64
CA LEU A 143 4.75 4.92 20.01
C LEU A 143 4.60 6.16 20.89
N SER A 144 5.47 7.16 20.76
CA SER A 144 5.38 8.42 21.50
C SER A 144 4.10 9.20 21.16
N LEU A 145 3.64 9.11 19.91
CA LEU A 145 2.37 9.66 19.42
C LEU A 145 1.16 8.79 19.77
N LYS A 146 1.37 7.67 20.48
CA LYS A 146 0.34 6.68 20.85
C LYS A 146 -0.37 6.06 19.64
N VAL A 147 0.29 6.02 18.49
CA VAL A 147 -0.18 5.28 17.30
C VAL A 147 -0.11 3.80 17.64
N ILE A 148 -1.22 3.09 17.42
CA ILE A 148 -1.25 1.62 17.54
C ILE A 148 -0.34 1.04 16.44
N PRO A 149 0.63 0.19 16.77
CA PRO A 149 1.48 -0.41 15.76
C PRO A 149 0.67 -1.37 14.85
N PRO A 150 1.06 -1.52 13.58
CA PRO A 150 0.57 -2.61 12.74
C PRO A 150 0.84 -3.96 13.41
N VAL A 151 0.01 -4.95 13.09
CA VAL A 151 0.20 -6.33 13.52
C VAL A 151 1.53 -6.89 13.02
N VAL A 152 1.93 -6.48 11.80
CA VAL A 152 3.20 -6.90 11.20
C VAL A 152 3.87 -5.76 10.44
N TYR A 153 5.17 -5.59 10.69
CA TYR A 153 6.06 -4.82 9.84
C TYR A 153 6.77 -5.77 8.88
N LEU A 154 6.70 -5.48 7.58
CA LEU A 154 7.32 -6.29 6.53
C LEU A 154 8.41 -5.47 5.85
N ARG A 155 9.66 -5.88 6.02
CA ARG A 155 10.80 -5.25 5.38
C ARG A 155 10.95 -5.75 3.95
N VAL A 156 11.38 -4.88 3.05
CA VAL A 156 11.60 -5.23 1.65
C VAL A 156 12.74 -6.24 1.53
N THR A 157 13.86 -6.00 2.22
CA THR A 157 15.04 -6.88 2.19
C THR A 157 14.73 -8.32 2.61
N GLU A 158 13.81 -8.50 3.56
CA GLU A 158 13.37 -9.82 4.06
C GLU A 158 12.38 -10.52 3.12
N ASN A 159 11.77 -9.80 2.17
CA ASN A 159 10.72 -10.29 1.28
C ASN A 159 11.13 -10.32 -0.21
N VAL A 160 12.41 -10.11 -0.53
CA VAL A 160 12.88 -10.05 -1.93
C VAL A 160 12.57 -11.32 -2.72
N HIS A 161 12.69 -12.50 -2.11
CA HIS A 161 12.33 -13.77 -2.75
C HIS A 161 10.86 -13.81 -3.21
N ARG A 162 9.93 -13.24 -2.42
CA ARG A 162 8.51 -13.14 -2.78
C ARG A 162 8.29 -12.11 -3.89
N ILE A 163 9.05 -11.02 -3.88
CA ILE A 163 9.01 -9.99 -4.92
C ILE A 163 9.47 -10.58 -6.26
N VAL A 164 10.58 -11.33 -6.27
CA VAL A 164 11.06 -12.03 -7.47
C VAL A 164 9.98 -12.96 -8.03
N ALA A 165 9.40 -13.83 -7.19
CA ALA A 165 8.32 -14.73 -7.61
C ALA A 165 7.08 -13.98 -8.15
N PHE A 166 6.77 -12.81 -7.57
CA PHE A 166 5.67 -11.98 -8.04
C PHE A 166 5.98 -11.37 -9.41
N ILE A 167 7.20 -10.87 -9.64
CA ILE A 167 7.65 -10.37 -10.94
C ILE A 167 7.62 -11.48 -12.00
N GLU A 168 8.07 -12.70 -11.68
CA GLU A 168 7.96 -13.85 -12.59
C GLU A 168 6.50 -14.12 -12.98
N GLY A 169 5.55 -13.97 -12.05
CA GLY A 169 4.12 -14.03 -12.34
C GLY A 169 3.65 -12.95 -13.31
N ILE A 170 4.13 -11.71 -13.15
CA ILE A 170 3.78 -10.59 -14.05
C ILE A 170 4.33 -10.85 -15.46
N ILE A 171 5.56 -11.33 -15.58
CA ILE A 171 6.19 -11.70 -16.86
C ILE A 171 5.41 -12.84 -17.52
N ARG A 172 5.08 -13.91 -16.78
CA ARG A 172 4.28 -15.03 -17.31
C ARG A 172 2.92 -14.58 -17.85
N ASN A 173 2.33 -13.56 -17.25
CA ASN A 173 1.07 -12.98 -17.68
C ASN A 173 1.23 -11.97 -18.84
N GLY A 174 2.43 -11.79 -19.38
CA GLY A 174 2.71 -10.89 -20.49
C GLY A 174 2.70 -9.40 -20.15
N ASN A 175 2.79 -9.03 -18.87
CA ASN A 175 2.72 -7.61 -18.43
C ASN A 175 4.08 -7.03 -18.01
N ALA A 176 5.17 -7.77 -18.20
CA ALA A 176 6.52 -7.30 -17.91
C ALA A 176 7.52 -7.97 -18.85
N TYR A 177 8.68 -7.33 -19.01
CA TYR A 177 9.78 -7.85 -19.83
C TYR A 177 11.13 -7.59 -19.16
N ALA A 178 12.04 -8.55 -19.30
CA ALA A 178 13.43 -8.41 -18.90
C ALA A 178 14.27 -7.83 -20.05
N THR A 179 15.23 -6.98 -19.72
CA THR A 179 16.24 -6.47 -20.66
C THR A 179 17.43 -7.41 -20.73
N ARG A 180 18.30 -7.25 -21.74
CA ARG A 180 19.54 -8.04 -21.85
C ARG A 180 20.53 -7.68 -20.75
N GLU A 181 20.40 -6.47 -20.22
CA GLU A 181 21.30 -5.88 -19.23
C GLU A 181 20.99 -6.35 -17.80
N GLY A 182 19.80 -6.91 -17.57
CA GLY A 182 19.34 -7.49 -16.29
C GLY A 182 18.25 -6.70 -15.56
N ASP A 183 17.72 -5.62 -16.16
CA ASP A 183 16.58 -4.90 -15.62
C ASP A 183 15.26 -5.59 -16.00
N VAL A 184 14.22 -5.41 -15.20
CA VAL A 184 12.86 -5.84 -15.53
C VAL A 184 11.92 -4.65 -15.44
N TYR A 185 11.17 -4.42 -16.50
CA TYR A 185 10.20 -3.32 -16.59
C TYR A 185 8.77 -3.86 -16.68
N PHE A 186 7.84 -3.14 -16.06
CA PHE A 186 6.42 -3.34 -16.28
C PHE A 186 6.04 -2.69 -17.62
N ASP A 187 5.37 -3.45 -18.48
CA ASP A 187 4.89 -2.97 -19.78
C ASP A 187 3.55 -2.25 -19.58
N VAL A 188 3.54 -0.92 -19.59
CA VAL A 188 2.28 -0.19 -19.36
C VAL A 188 1.27 -0.39 -20.49
N GLN A 189 1.73 -0.72 -21.71
CA GLN A 189 0.86 -0.94 -22.85
C GLN A 189 0.09 -2.25 -22.73
N SER A 190 0.68 -3.27 -22.08
CA SER A 190 0.04 -4.57 -21.83
C SER A 190 -1.31 -4.48 -21.09
N ILE A 191 -1.49 -3.44 -20.27
CA ILE A 191 -2.73 -3.21 -19.52
C ILE A 191 -3.65 -2.15 -20.14
N GLY A 192 -3.21 -1.49 -21.22
CA GLY A 192 -3.96 -0.49 -21.98
C GLY A 192 -4.52 0.63 -21.11
N ASP A 193 -5.79 0.97 -21.33
CA ASP A 193 -6.49 2.05 -20.63
C ASP A 193 -6.71 1.79 -19.12
N ARG A 194 -6.32 0.62 -18.60
CA ARG A 194 -6.33 0.35 -17.15
C ARG A 194 -5.21 1.10 -16.42
N TYR A 195 -4.16 1.50 -17.12
CA TYR A 195 -3.07 2.30 -16.54
C TYR A 195 -3.47 3.77 -16.41
N GLY A 196 -3.05 4.42 -15.31
CA GLY A 196 -3.35 5.84 -15.08
C GLY A 196 -4.72 6.14 -14.44
N TRP A 197 -5.46 5.11 -14.02
CA TRP A 197 -6.78 5.27 -13.40
C TRP A 197 -6.75 6.07 -12.09
N PHE A 198 -5.73 5.88 -11.25
CA PHE A 198 -5.63 6.56 -9.94
C PHE A 198 -4.96 7.94 -10.00
N THR A 199 -4.02 8.13 -10.92
CA THR A 199 -3.25 9.35 -11.16
C THR A 199 -2.78 9.37 -12.62
N GLY A 200 -2.79 10.53 -13.28
CA GLY A 200 -2.28 10.67 -14.65
C GLY A 200 -0.87 10.11 -14.80
N ALA A 201 -0.61 9.40 -15.90
CA ALA A 201 0.65 8.71 -16.14
C ALA A 201 1.83 9.71 -16.22
N THR A 202 2.64 9.80 -15.18
CA THR A 202 3.92 10.53 -15.22
C THR A 202 5.02 9.54 -15.57
N GLY A 203 5.58 9.66 -16.77
CA GLY A 203 6.73 8.86 -17.18
C GLY A 203 7.95 9.17 -16.32
N SER A 204 8.77 8.15 -16.03
CA SER A 204 10.05 8.36 -15.36
C SER A 204 11.12 8.67 -16.42
N HIS A 205 11.61 9.91 -16.45
CA HIS A 205 12.73 10.29 -17.30
C HIS A 205 14.03 9.70 -16.73
N GLY A 206 14.81 8.97 -17.55
CA GLY A 206 16.21 8.66 -17.21
C GLY A 206 16.73 7.25 -17.50
N ASP A 207 15.87 6.26 -17.75
CA ASP A 207 16.34 4.89 -18.03
C ASP A 207 16.34 4.60 -19.54
N SER A 208 17.52 4.33 -20.09
CA SER A 208 17.69 3.81 -21.45
C SER A 208 17.29 2.34 -21.51
N GLY A 209 16.58 1.93 -22.57
CA GLY A 209 16.21 0.51 -22.81
C GLY A 209 14.75 0.16 -22.53
N LYS A 210 13.92 1.12 -22.12
CA LYS A 210 12.46 0.95 -22.02
C LYS A 210 11.81 0.89 -23.40
N ARG A 211 10.81 0.03 -23.57
CA ARG A 211 9.93 -0.02 -24.75
C ARG A 211 9.00 1.20 -24.79
N ASP A 212 8.50 1.62 -23.64
CA ASP A 212 7.69 2.83 -23.47
C ASP A 212 8.28 3.72 -22.37
N PRO A 213 8.39 5.05 -22.56
CA PRO A 213 8.88 5.97 -21.53
C PRO A 213 8.09 5.96 -20.21
N ARG A 214 6.86 5.45 -20.23
CA ARG A 214 6.00 5.29 -19.06
C ARG A 214 6.25 4.00 -18.29
N ASP A 215 6.99 3.05 -18.87
CA ASP A 215 7.39 1.83 -18.20
C ASP A 215 8.21 2.14 -16.95
N PHE A 216 7.98 1.37 -15.90
CA PHE A 216 8.65 1.53 -14.62
C PHE A 216 9.34 0.23 -14.20
N ALA A 217 10.47 0.37 -13.52
CA ALA A 217 11.29 -0.76 -13.11
C ALA A 217 10.56 -1.58 -12.04
N LEU A 218 10.49 -2.90 -12.27
CA LEU A 218 10.13 -3.91 -11.29
C LEU A 218 11.38 -4.49 -10.63
N TRP A 219 12.47 -4.62 -11.39
CA TRP A 219 13.78 -5.05 -10.93
C TRP A 219 14.84 -4.15 -11.55
N LYS A 220 15.73 -3.62 -10.73
CA LYS A 220 16.86 -2.79 -11.17
C LYS A 220 18.13 -3.60 -11.03
N LYS A 221 18.92 -3.68 -12.10
CA LYS A 221 20.26 -4.25 -12.07
C LYS A 221 21.10 -3.52 -11.02
N ALA A 222 21.83 -4.29 -10.22
CA ALA A 222 22.70 -3.72 -9.20
C ALA A 222 23.89 -3.01 -9.85
N LYS A 223 24.16 -1.77 -9.41
CA LYS A 223 25.41 -1.07 -9.75
C LYS A 223 26.54 -1.58 -8.86
N PRO A 224 27.82 -1.39 -9.26
CA PRO A 224 28.94 -1.72 -8.40
C PRO A 224 28.79 -1.09 -7.01
N ARG A 225 29.03 -1.87 -5.97
CA ARG A 225 28.93 -1.48 -4.55
C ARG A 225 27.51 -1.20 -4.03
N GLU A 226 26.46 -1.42 -4.82
CA GLU A 226 25.09 -1.44 -4.29
C GLU A 226 24.76 -2.81 -3.65
N PRO A 227 23.87 -2.84 -2.64
CA PRO A 227 23.29 -4.10 -2.16
C PRO A 227 22.51 -4.77 -3.28
N TYR A 228 22.57 -6.11 -3.33
CA TYR A 228 21.91 -6.89 -4.37
C TYR A 228 21.39 -8.23 -3.84
N TRP A 229 20.48 -8.80 -4.59
CA TRP A 229 19.97 -10.15 -4.46
C TRP A 229 20.10 -10.86 -5.80
N GLU A 230 20.24 -12.18 -5.76
CA GLU A 230 20.21 -13.03 -6.95
C GLU A 230 18.76 -13.14 -7.47
N SER A 231 18.62 -13.19 -8.79
CA SER A 231 17.33 -13.38 -9.47
C SER A 231 17.53 -14.08 -10.81
N PRO A 232 16.45 -14.58 -11.45
CA PRO A 232 16.52 -15.14 -12.80
C PRO A 232 17.05 -14.17 -13.88
N TRP A 233 17.03 -12.85 -13.59
CA TRP A 233 17.50 -11.79 -14.50
C TRP A 233 18.89 -11.25 -14.11
N GLY A 234 19.55 -11.89 -13.15
CA GLY A 234 20.85 -11.49 -12.61
C GLY A 234 20.74 -10.65 -11.33
N ARG A 235 21.91 -10.19 -10.87
CA ARG A 235 22.04 -9.43 -9.61
C ARG A 235 21.35 -8.08 -9.69
N GLY A 236 20.46 -7.83 -8.75
CA GLY A 236 19.72 -6.57 -8.69
C GLY A 236 18.95 -6.38 -7.40
N ARG A 237 17.99 -5.47 -7.46
CA ARG A 237 17.12 -5.12 -6.35
C ARG A 237 15.72 -4.74 -6.83
N PRO A 238 14.70 -4.85 -5.97
CA PRO A 238 13.34 -4.43 -6.29
C PRO A 238 13.26 -2.97 -6.76
N GLY A 239 12.31 -2.70 -7.66
CA GLY A 239 11.82 -1.35 -7.91
C GLY A 239 10.76 -0.92 -6.90
N TRP A 240 10.70 0.38 -6.58
CA TRP A 240 9.88 0.90 -5.49
C TRP A 240 8.41 0.44 -5.50
N HIS A 241 7.73 0.45 -6.66
CA HIS A 241 6.30 0.14 -6.70
C HIS A 241 5.96 -1.35 -6.51
N ILE A 242 6.89 -2.26 -6.83
CA ILE A 242 6.61 -3.70 -6.81
C ILE A 242 6.63 -4.28 -5.39
N GLU A 243 7.39 -3.64 -4.50
CA GLU A 243 7.50 -3.97 -3.08
C GLU A 243 6.12 -3.94 -2.41
N CYS A 244 5.45 -2.78 -2.55
CA CYS A 244 4.15 -2.54 -1.95
C CYS A 244 3.08 -3.47 -2.52
N SER A 245 3.10 -3.71 -3.83
CA SER A 245 2.10 -4.56 -4.50
C SER A 245 2.23 -6.03 -4.10
N THR A 246 3.46 -6.53 -3.99
CA THR A 246 3.74 -7.91 -3.51
C THR A 246 3.24 -8.07 -2.08
N ILE A 247 3.58 -7.12 -1.22
CA ILE A 247 3.27 -7.24 0.21
C ILE A 247 1.79 -6.98 0.50
N ALA A 248 1.15 -6.05 -0.20
CA ALA A 248 -0.30 -5.87 -0.11
C ALA A 248 -1.05 -7.15 -0.51
N ARG A 249 -0.60 -7.84 -1.58
CA ARG A 249 -1.17 -9.12 -1.97
C ARG A 249 -0.98 -10.18 -0.89
N LEU A 250 0.19 -10.26 -0.27
CA LEU A 250 0.44 -11.19 0.83
C LEU A 250 -0.47 -10.89 2.03
N ALA A 251 -0.47 -9.64 2.50
CA ALA A 251 -1.24 -9.19 3.65
C ALA A 251 -2.76 -9.43 3.50
N CYS A 252 -3.30 -9.14 2.31
CA CYS A 252 -4.71 -9.39 2.00
C CYS A 252 -5.04 -10.86 1.70
N SER A 253 -4.02 -11.72 1.55
CA SER A 253 -4.18 -13.18 1.44
C SER A 253 -3.98 -13.91 2.77
N ILE A 254 -3.68 -13.20 3.87
CA ILE A 254 -3.52 -13.82 5.19
C ILE A 254 -4.88 -14.33 5.67
N ASN A 255 -5.01 -15.65 5.80
CA ASN A 255 -6.10 -16.26 6.54
C ASN A 255 -5.89 -16.02 8.03
N VAL A 256 -6.49 -14.97 8.57
CA VAL A 256 -6.44 -14.69 10.01
C VAL A 256 -7.46 -15.60 10.71
N TYR A 257 -7.00 -16.61 11.44
CA TYR A 257 -7.85 -17.34 12.39
C TYR A 257 -8.18 -16.41 13.56
N PRO A 258 -9.41 -16.42 14.09
CA PRO A 258 -9.80 -15.52 15.17
C PRO A 258 -8.92 -15.77 16.40
N VAL A 259 -8.09 -14.78 16.73
CA VAL A 259 -7.25 -14.80 17.93
C VAL A 259 -8.15 -14.51 19.13
N ARG A 260 -8.16 -15.40 20.13
CA ARG A 260 -8.92 -15.19 21.37
C ARG A 260 -8.37 -13.95 22.11
N PRO A 261 -9.22 -13.12 22.74
CA PRO A 261 -8.74 -11.98 23.53
C PRO A 261 -7.75 -12.46 24.61
N GLY A 262 -6.53 -11.92 24.61
CA GLY A 262 -5.50 -12.24 25.61
C GLY A 262 -4.38 -13.17 25.13
N PHE A 263 -4.38 -13.62 23.88
CA PHE A 263 -3.28 -14.39 23.29
C PHE A 263 -2.64 -13.58 22.16
N TYR A 264 -1.37 -13.18 22.30
CA TYR A 264 -0.60 -12.62 21.19
C TYR A 264 0.23 -13.77 20.61
N PRO A 265 -0.11 -14.30 19.43
CA PRO A 265 0.70 -15.34 18.81
C PRO A 265 2.09 -14.80 18.48
N SER A 266 3.11 -15.62 18.73
CA SER A 266 4.48 -15.31 18.30
C SER A 266 4.58 -15.41 16.78
N ALA A 267 5.53 -14.69 16.16
CA ALA A 267 5.66 -14.59 14.70
C ALA A 267 5.77 -15.95 13.97
N SER A 268 6.06 -17.04 14.67
CA SER A 268 6.12 -18.41 14.16
C SER A 268 4.76 -19.11 14.01
N GLU A 269 3.66 -18.55 14.52
CA GLU A 269 2.33 -19.17 14.48
C GLU A 269 1.46 -18.72 13.29
N PHE A 270 1.99 -17.87 12.42
CA PHE A 270 1.35 -17.54 11.14
C PHE A 270 1.61 -18.66 10.14
N ASP A 271 0.76 -19.68 10.17
CA ASP A 271 0.78 -20.79 9.22
C ASP A 271 0.38 -20.26 7.82
N ILE A 272 1.38 -20.02 6.97
CA ILE A 272 1.19 -19.67 5.57
C ILE A 272 0.90 -20.99 4.85
N PRO A 273 -0.27 -21.19 4.21
CA PRO A 273 -0.57 -22.44 3.53
C PRO A 273 0.50 -22.73 2.47
N ASP A 274 1.14 -23.88 2.64
CA ASP A 274 2.02 -24.56 1.69
C ASP A 274 1.53 -24.37 0.24
N LEU A 275 2.31 -23.65 -0.59
CA LEU A 275 2.25 -23.79 -2.04
C LEU A 275 2.87 -25.14 -2.42
N LYS A 276 2.10 -26.21 -2.28
CA LYS A 276 2.40 -27.52 -2.88
C LYS A 276 1.69 -27.67 -4.21
N ARG A 277 2.42 -27.37 -5.29
CA ARG A 277 2.71 -28.21 -6.48
C ARG A 277 3.11 -27.35 -7.67
#